data_AF-A0AAD0W835-F1
#
_entry.id   AF-A0AAD0W835-F1
#
_cell.length_a   1.000
_cell.length_b   1.000
_cell.length_c   1.000
_cell.angle_alpha   90.00
_cell.angle_beta   90.00
_cell.angle_gamma   90.00
#
_symmetry.space_group_name_H-M   'P 1'
#
loop_
_entity.id
_entity.type
_entity.pdbx_description
1 polymer ?
#
loop_
_entity_poly.entity_id
_entity_poly.type
_entity_poly.pdbx_seq_one_letter_code
_entity_poly.pdbx_strand_id
1 'polypeptide(L)'
;MKDQLPVMEQLKQLNQDLLEARPDQTALSLLGRQMAEQCAEMDACLLQGLMEIRSAHVGLQAILTLLQRRDEPLLFSSEEAVALLEPVQQRLCHGLNGLNRLV
;
A
#
# COMPACT_ATOMS: atom_id res chain seq x y z
N MET A 1 0.05 -16.62 -18.34
CA MET A 1 1.41 -16.13 -17.98
C MET A 1 1.50 -14.58 -18.00
N LYS A 2 0.40 -13.83 -17.76
CA LYS A 2 0.43 -12.36 -17.61
C LYS A 2 0.34 -11.89 -16.14
N ASP A 3 0.10 -12.81 -15.19
CA ASP A 3 -0.24 -12.49 -13.79
C ASP A 3 0.96 -12.30 -12.84
N GLN A 4 2.17 -12.03 -13.34
CA GLN A 4 3.38 -11.94 -12.50
C GLN A 4 4.15 -10.61 -12.59
N LEU A 5 3.71 -9.66 -13.41
CA LEU A 5 4.37 -8.36 -13.51
C LEU A 5 3.83 -7.40 -12.45
N PRO A 6 4.67 -6.62 -11.75
CA PRO A 6 4.22 -5.52 -10.91
C PRO A 6 3.31 -4.56 -11.66
N VAL A 7 2.36 -3.93 -10.96
CA VAL A 7 1.36 -3.02 -11.58
C VAL A 7 2.03 -1.91 -12.40
N MET A 8 3.18 -1.40 -11.94
CA MET A 8 3.96 -0.40 -12.69
C MET A 8 4.46 -0.91 -14.04
N GLU A 9 4.88 -2.17 -14.13
CA GLU A 9 5.32 -2.77 -15.40
C GLU A 9 4.15 -3.04 -16.34
N GLN A 10 2.98 -3.40 -15.79
CA GLN A 10 1.76 -3.56 -16.57
C GLN A 10 1.31 -2.21 -17.18
N LEU A 11 1.39 -1.12 -16.41
CA LEU A 11 1.09 0.23 -16.88
C LEU A 11 2.07 0.71 -17.95
N LYS A 12 3.37 0.42 -17.81
CA LYS A 12 4.38 0.71 -18.84
C LYS A 12 4.06 -0.01 -20.14
N GLN A 13 3.69 -1.29 -20.07
CA GLN A 13 3.31 -2.06 -21.24
C GLN A 13 2.04 -1.51 -21.90
N LEU A 14 1.00 -1.19 -21.12
CA LEU A 14 -0.24 -0.60 -21.65
C LEU A 14 0.00 0.75 -22.34
N ASN A 15 0.89 1.58 -21.78
CA ASN A 15 1.26 2.85 -22.39
C ASN A 15 2.01 2.63 -23.72
N GLN A 16 2.91 1.64 -23.79
CA GLN A 16 3.58 1.26 -25.03
C GLN A 16 2.57 0.75 -26.08
N ASP A 17 1.66 -0.13 -25.68
CA ASP A 17 0.63 -0.70 -26.56
C ASP A 17 -0.30 0.41 -27.12
N LEU A 18 -0.62 1.43 -26.31
CA LEU A 18 -1.36 2.62 -26.73
C LEU A 18 -0.62 3.44 -27.79
N LEU A 19 0.69 3.62 -27.63
CA LEU A 19 1.51 4.36 -28.59
C LEU A 19 1.66 3.60 -29.92
N GLU A 20 1.64 2.27 -29.87
CA GLU A 20 1.77 1.40 -31.05
C GLU A 20 0.44 1.14 -31.78
N ALA A 21 -0.69 1.36 -31.11
CA ALA A 21 -2.04 1.23 -31.67
C ALA A 21 -2.35 2.34 -32.71
N ARG A 22 -1.80 2.19 -33.93
CA ARG A 22 -2.23 2.94 -35.14
C ARG A 22 -3.69 2.60 -35.50
N PRO A 23 -4.35 3.40 -36.37
CA PRO A 23 -5.60 4.15 -36.08
C PRO A 23 -6.87 3.28 -35.85
N ASP A 24 -6.75 2.14 -35.19
CA ASP A 24 -7.88 1.34 -34.75
C ASP A 24 -8.49 1.98 -33.51
N GLN A 25 -9.56 2.76 -33.73
CA GLN A 25 -10.31 3.43 -32.67
C GLN A 25 -10.88 2.45 -31.64
N THR A 26 -11.17 1.20 -32.03
CA THR A 26 -11.71 0.19 -31.11
C THR A 26 -10.63 -0.30 -30.16
N ALA A 27 -9.45 -0.60 -30.69
CA ALA A 27 -8.28 -0.98 -29.89
C ALA A 27 -7.85 0.15 -28.95
N LEU A 28 -7.81 1.40 -29.44
CA LEU A 28 -7.49 2.57 -28.61
C LEU A 28 -8.49 2.77 -27.47
N SER A 29 -9.79 2.59 -27.73
CA SER A 29 -10.83 2.72 -26.72
C SER A 29 -10.71 1.65 -25.63
N LEU A 30 -10.41 0.41 -26.02
CA LEU A 30 -10.21 -0.70 -25.10
C LEU A 30 -8.96 -0.49 -24.24
N LEU A 31 -7.82 -0.14 -24.85
CA LEU A 31 -6.58 0.13 -24.13
C LEU A 31 -6.71 1.34 -23.19
N GLY A 32 -7.41 2.39 -23.63
CA GLY A 32 -7.70 3.56 -22.79
C GLY A 32 -8.53 3.19 -21.55
N ARG A 33 -9.53 2.31 -21.70
CA ARG A 33 -10.30 1.80 -20.55
C ARG A 33 -9.41 0.97 -19.61
N GLN A 34 -8.62 0.05 -20.15
CA GLN A 34 -7.70 -0.77 -19.35
C GLN A 34 -6.69 0.08 -18.59
N MET A 35 -6.16 1.14 -19.21
CA MET A 35 -5.26 2.08 -18.56
C MET A 35 -5.96 2.82 -17.41
N ALA A 36 -7.20 3.30 -17.63
CA ALA A 36 -7.96 3.98 -16.59
C ALA A 36 -8.28 3.07 -15.40
N GLU A 37 -8.66 1.82 -15.65
CA GLU A 37 -8.91 0.80 -14.63
C GLU A 37 -7.64 0.50 -13.82
N GLN A 38 -6.51 0.28 -14.49
CA GLN A 38 -5.22 0.02 -13.82
C GLN A 38 -4.74 1.22 -12.98
N CYS A 39 -4.91 2.45 -13.47
CA CYS A 39 -4.62 3.65 -12.68
C CYS A 39 -5.50 3.74 -11.42
N ALA A 40 -6.81 3.45 -11.55
CA ALA A 40 -7.73 3.47 -10.41
C ALA A 40 -7.39 2.39 -9.36
N GLU A 41 -7.01 1.19 -9.80
CA GLU A 41 -6.54 0.11 -8.92
C GLU A 41 -5.25 0.51 -8.18
N MET A 42 -4.30 1.14 -8.90
CA MET A 42 -3.07 1.65 -8.32
C MET A 42 -3.35 2.74 -7.27
N ASP A 43 -4.20 3.72 -7.58
CA ASP A 43 -4.58 4.78 -6.65
C ASP A 43 -5.24 4.21 -5.38
N ALA A 44 -6.14 3.24 -5.53
CA ALA A 44 -6.77 2.56 -4.40
C ALA A 44 -5.74 1.82 -3.53
N CYS A 45 -4.79 1.11 -4.15
CA CYS A 45 -3.73 0.40 -3.45
C CYS A 45 -2.77 1.34 -2.72
N LEU A 46 -2.37 2.45 -3.35
CA LEU A 46 -1.54 3.49 -2.74
C LEU A 46 -2.25 4.13 -1.54
N LEU A 47 -3.53 4.49 -1.70
CA LEU A 47 -4.33 5.07 -0.63
C LEU A 47 -4.45 4.11 0.55
N GLN A 48 -4.75 2.84 0.30
CA GLN A 48 -4.82 1.82 1.34
C GLN A 48 -3.47 1.67 2.05
N GLY A 49 -2.37 1.52 1.30
CA GLY A 49 -1.02 1.42 1.87
C GLY A 49 -0.67 2.60 2.77
N LEU A 50 -0.98 3.82 2.34
CA LEU A 50 -0.77 5.04 3.12
C LEU A 50 -1.61 5.07 4.39
N MET A 51 -2.88 4.66 4.31
CA MET A 51 -3.76 4.59 5.48
C MET A 51 -3.23 3.62 6.54
N GLU A 52 -2.76 2.45 6.11
CA GLU A 52 -2.20 1.44 7.01
C GLU A 52 -0.91 1.91 7.70
N ILE A 53 0.01 2.50 6.93
CA ILE A 53 1.26 3.06 7.47
C ILE A 53 0.95 4.22 8.44
N ARG A 54 -0.01 5.09 8.10
CA ARG A 54 -0.43 6.18 8.98
C ARG A 54 -1.07 5.64 10.27
N SER A 55 -1.90 4.61 10.18
CA SER A 55 -2.50 3.97 11.35
C SER A 55 -1.42 3.38 12.27
N ALA A 56 -0.41 2.72 11.70
CA ALA A 56 0.72 2.20 12.47
C ALA A 56 1.52 3.33 13.15
N HIS A 57 1.78 4.42 12.43
CA HIS A 57 2.47 5.59 12.97
C HIS A 57 1.73 6.18 14.18
N VAL A 58 0.42 6.38 14.06
CA VAL A 58 -0.42 6.87 15.17
C VAL A 58 -0.38 5.90 16.35
N GLY A 59 -0.44 4.58 16.09
CA GLY A 59 -0.31 3.55 17.12
C GLY A 59 1.02 3.65 17.88
N LEU A 60 2.15 3.81 17.17
CA LEU A 60 3.46 4.02 17.79
C LEU A 60 3.52 5.30 18.62
N GLN A 61 2.95 6.40 18.13
CA GLN A 61 2.88 7.65 18.89
C GLN A 61 2.08 7.50 20.18
N ALA A 62 0.98 6.75 20.15
CA ALA A 62 0.20 6.47 21.35
C ALA A 62 1.01 5.65 22.36
N ILE A 63 1.71 4.60 21.90
CA ILE A 63 2.58 3.77 22.76
C ILE A 63 3.71 4.60 23.37
N LEU A 64 4.38 5.44 22.56
CA LEU A 64 5.43 6.35 23.05
C LEU A 64 4.87 7.34 24.08
N THR A 65 3.69 7.89 23.82
CA THR A 65 3.01 8.81 24.74
C THR A 65 2.72 8.12 26.07
N LEU A 66 2.24 6.86 26.05
CA LEU A 66 2.04 6.05 27.24
C LEU A 66 3.36 5.88 28.00
N LEU A 67 4.41 5.41 27.34
CA LEU A 67 5.75 5.19 27.92
C LEU A 67 6.38 6.45 28.50
N GLN A 68 6.03 7.63 27.97
CA GLN A 68 6.54 8.92 28.43
C GLN A 68 5.76 9.51 29.62
N ARG A 69 4.65 8.91 30.06
CA ARG A 69 3.90 9.37 31.23
C ARG A 69 4.80 9.27 32.46
N ARG A 70 5.07 10.40 33.10
CA ARG A 70 6.07 10.55 34.18
C ARG A 70 5.53 10.20 35.56
N ASP A 71 4.23 9.98 35.68
CA ASP A 71 3.57 9.88 36.98
C ASP A 71 3.85 8.52 37.65
N GLU A 72 4.02 7.45 36.87
CA GLU A 72 4.45 6.12 37.35
C GLU A 72 5.28 5.40 36.26
N PRO A 73 6.34 4.65 36.61
CA PRO A 73 7.06 3.84 35.64
C PRO A 73 6.14 2.72 35.14
N LEU A 74 5.81 2.75 33.84
CA LEU A 74 5.12 1.64 33.20
C LEU A 74 6.06 0.44 33.15
N LEU A 75 5.82 -0.52 34.05
CA LEU A 75 6.48 -1.82 34.05
C LEU A 75 5.68 -2.76 33.16
N PHE A 76 6.00 -2.78 31.88
CA PHE A 76 5.50 -3.81 30.97
C PHE A 76 6.36 -5.06 31.10
N SER A 77 5.72 -6.20 31.27
CA SER A 77 6.32 -7.49 30.94
C SER A 77 6.65 -7.55 29.43
N SER A 78 7.50 -8.49 29.04
CA SER A 78 7.80 -8.73 27.63
C SER A 78 6.54 -9.09 26.81
N GLU A 79 5.61 -9.83 27.41
CA GLU A 79 4.36 -10.23 26.74
C GLU A 79 3.45 -9.02 26.50
N GLU A 80 3.32 -8.13 27.48
CA GLU A 80 2.53 -6.90 27.34
C GLU A 80 3.14 -5.94 26.32
N ALA A 81 4.48 -5.83 26.28
CA ALA A 81 5.17 -5.03 25.28
C ALA A 81 4.92 -5.56 23.85
N VAL A 82 4.94 -6.89 23.67
CA VAL A 82 4.62 -7.53 22.39
C VAL A 82 3.17 -7.28 22.01
N ALA A 83 2.23 -7.46 22.94
CA ALA A 83 0.80 -7.23 22.68
C ALA A 83 0.49 -5.78 22.26
N LEU A 84 1.24 -4.80 22.79
CA LEU A 84 1.12 -3.40 22.37
C LEU A 84 1.65 -3.15 20.96
N LEU A 85 2.75 -3.81 20.59
CA LEU A 85 3.44 -3.59 19.31
C LEU A 85 2.86 -4.43 18.15
N GLU A 86 2.24 -5.56 18.44
CA GLU A 86 1.73 -6.48 17.41
C GLU A 86 0.73 -5.81 16.44
N PRO A 87 -0.28 -5.03 16.90
CA PRO A 87 -1.19 -4.35 15.97
C PRO A 87 -0.49 -3.35 15.06
N VAL A 88 0.54 -2.66 15.57
CA VAL A 88 1.35 -1.73 14.77
C VAL A 88 2.10 -2.50 13.69
N GLN A 89 2.75 -3.61 14.06
CA GLN A 89 3.49 -4.44 13.12
C GLN A 89 2.58 -5.00 12.03
N GLN A 90 1.40 -5.50 12.39
CA GLN A 90 0.42 -6.02 11.43
C GLN A 90 0.00 -4.96 10.41
N ARG A 91 -0.27 -3.73 10.86
CA ARG A 91 -0.60 -2.57 10.01
C ARG A 91 0.56 -2.22 9.06
N LEU A 92 1.80 -2.16 9.56
CA LEU A 92 2.98 -1.93 8.72
C LEU A 92 3.16 -3.01 7.66
N CYS A 93 3.07 -4.29 8.07
CA CYS A 93 3.17 -5.42 7.15
C CYS A 93 2.08 -5.35 6.08
N HIS A 94 0.83 -5.07 6.45
CA HIS A 94 -0.26 -4.96 5.49
C HIS A 94 -0.04 -3.82 4.49
N GLY A 95 0.30 -2.63 4.98
CA GLY A 95 0.57 -1.46 4.13
C GLY A 95 1.73 -1.68 3.17
N LEU A 96 2.86 -2.18 3.68
CA LEU A 96 4.05 -2.46 2.87
C LEU A 96 3.81 -3.57 1.84
N ASN A 97 3.12 -4.65 2.22
CA ASN A 97 2.80 -5.73 1.30
C ASN A 97 1.86 -5.26 0.17
N GLY A 98 0.94 -4.33 0.46
CA GLY A 98 0.13 -3.68 -0.58
C GLY A 98 0.99 -2.88 -1.55
N LEU A 99 1.86 -2.01 -1.03
CA LEU A 99 2.74 -1.18 -1.85
C LEU A 99 3.75 -2.00 -2.67
N ASN A 100 4.28 -3.10 -2.11
CA ASN A 100 5.20 -3.99 -2.81
C ASN A 100 4.56 -4.71 -4.01
N ARG A 101 3.23 -4.75 -4.12
CA ARG A 101 2.57 -5.28 -5.34
C ARG A 101 2.61 -4.29 -6.51
N LEU A 102 2.85 -3.02 -6.21
CA LEU A 102 2.92 -1.97 -7.21
C LEU A 102 4.30 -1.88 -7.89
N VAL A 103 5.35 -2.32 -7.19
CA VAL A 103 6.77 -2.13 -7.56
C VAL A 103 7.42 -3.46 -7.97
#